data_AF-A0AAD7U6M7-F1
#
_entry.id   AF-A0AAD7U6M7-F1
#
_cell.length_a   1.000
_cell.length_b   1.000
_cell.length_c   1.000
_cell.angle_alpha   90.00
_cell.angle_beta   90.00
_cell.angle_gamma   90.00
#
_symmetry.space_group_name_H-M   'P 1'
#
loop_
_entity.id
_entity.type
_entity.pdbx_description
1 polymer ?
#
loop_
_entity_poly.entity_id
_entity_poly.type
_entity_poly.pdbx_seq_one_letter_code
_entity_poly.pdbx_strand_id
1 'polypeptide(L)'
;MSESDCAFFPGYPLVVRWVAAVTGNVVVAGVLVSNAAFVGAVAQLGACGGRAAAVALCISPASVFFSTCYAESLFALFAFAGLNCRHRREQWKAAIAFAAAATVRSNGCLLAAFVVTLDLPASLVRVGIVALPGLVHDALNRARFCAVAPRFCAKWPPRSFYRRAQRRYWNVGLLRYWRLRQLPNFCLGAPAIALSASKLTFSPIGLHCAATILLLLLVAHVQISTRVLAASTIPFHAAIADRLTTPPMLLYLVAFAVFGTAAHVNFLPFT
;
A
#
# COMPACT_ATOMS: atom_id res chain seq x y z
N MET A 1 10.79 5.32 -21.90
CA MET A 1 10.40 4.60 -20.66
C MET A 1 11.26 3.35 -20.56
N SER A 2 11.94 3.17 -19.43
CA SER A 2 12.70 1.96 -19.14
C SER A 2 11.77 0.80 -18.74
N GLU A 3 12.22 -0.45 -18.86
CA GLU A 3 11.42 -1.64 -18.44
C GLU A 3 11.09 -1.58 -16.93
N SER A 4 11.95 -0.98 -16.11
CA SER A 4 11.70 -0.73 -14.69
C SER A 4 10.59 0.30 -14.43
N ASP A 5 10.46 1.35 -15.26
CA ASP A 5 9.41 2.37 -15.10
C ASP A 5 8.01 1.78 -15.29
N CYS A 6 7.88 0.80 -16.19
CA CYS A 6 6.63 0.10 -16.46
C CYS A 6 6.14 -0.76 -15.29
N ALA A 7 6.97 -1.00 -14.27
CA ALA A 7 6.56 -1.70 -13.06
C ALA A 7 5.80 -0.79 -12.07
N PHE A 8 5.92 0.54 -12.21
CA PHE A 8 5.25 1.48 -11.34
C PHE A 8 3.84 1.79 -11.84
N PHE A 9 2.92 1.86 -10.89
CA PHE A 9 1.51 2.12 -11.16
C PHE A 9 1.27 3.60 -11.50
N PRO A 10 0.38 3.90 -12.47
CA PRO A 10 0.30 5.23 -13.06
C PRO A 10 -0.45 6.26 -12.21
N GLY A 11 -1.24 5.84 -11.22
CA GLY A 11 -2.17 6.73 -10.49
C GLY A 11 -1.48 7.94 -9.85
N TYR A 12 -0.42 7.72 -9.06
CA TYR A 12 0.30 8.82 -8.43
C TYR A 12 1.04 9.72 -9.43
N PRO A 13 1.86 9.20 -10.36
CA PRO A 13 2.52 10.02 -11.38
C PRO A 13 1.55 10.86 -12.20
N LEU A 14 0.36 10.34 -12.53
CA LEU A 14 -0.65 11.11 -13.26
C LEU A 14 -1.12 12.31 -12.45
N VAL A 15 -1.52 12.13 -11.20
CA VAL A 15 -1.97 13.23 -10.32
C VAL A 15 -0.86 14.27 -10.15
N VAL A 16 0.38 13.85 -9.93
CA VAL A 16 1.53 14.76 -9.82
C VAL A 16 1.73 15.55 -11.12
N ARG A 17 1.58 14.93 -12.30
CA ARG A 17 1.71 15.63 -13.59
C ARG A 17 0.62 16.69 -13.78
N TRP A 18 -0.61 16.41 -13.36
CA TRP A 18 -1.70 17.41 -13.41
C TRP A 18 -1.40 18.61 -12.52
N VAL A 19 -0.92 18.39 -11.29
CA VAL A 19 -0.54 19.48 -10.39
C VAL A 19 0.72 20.21 -10.88
N ALA A 20 1.69 19.47 -11.44
CA ALA A 20 2.91 20.05 -12.01
C ALA A 20 2.64 20.95 -13.22
N ALA A 21 1.58 20.67 -13.99
CA ALA A 21 1.14 21.55 -15.07
C ALA A 21 0.72 22.94 -14.56
N VAL A 22 0.29 23.04 -13.30
CA VAL A 22 -0.08 24.30 -12.65
C VAL A 22 1.10 24.92 -11.90
N THR A 23 1.90 24.13 -11.19
CA THR A 23 3.00 24.64 -10.34
C THR A 23 4.31 24.87 -11.10
N GLY A 24 4.45 24.32 -12.31
CA GLY A 24 5.67 24.37 -13.10
C GLY A 24 6.83 23.49 -12.58
N ASN A 25 6.65 22.78 -11.46
CA ASN A 25 7.69 21.95 -10.85
C ASN A 25 7.13 20.63 -10.29
N VAL A 26 7.66 19.51 -10.79
CA VAL A 26 7.23 18.15 -10.45
C VAL A 26 7.49 17.79 -8.98
N VAL A 27 8.60 18.27 -8.40
CA VAL A 27 8.95 17.99 -7.00
C VAL A 27 7.98 18.74 -6.08
N VAL A 28 7.73 20.02 -6.35
CA VAL A 28 6.76 20.83 -5.60
C VAL A 28 5.37 20.23 -5.73
N ALA A 29 4.96 19.84 -6.94
CA ALA A 29 3.68 19.17 -7.17
C ALA A 29 3.57 17.86 -6.37
N GLY A 30 4.61 17.04 -6.35
CA GLY A 30 4.65 15.78 -5.61
C GLY A 30 4.50 16.00 -4.10
N VAL A 31 5.23 16.97 -3.53
CA VAL A 31 5.11 17.33 -2.11
C VAL A 31 3.72 17.85 -1.78
N LEU A 32 3.14 18.73 -2.62
CA LEU A 32 1.79 19.26 -2.42
C LEU A 32 0.74 18.15 -2.47
N VAL A 33 0.82 17.26 -3.46
CA VAL A 33 -0.11 16.12 -3.59
C VAL A 33 0.00 15.20 -2.39
N SER A 34 1.20 14.85 -1.95
CA SER A 34 1.41 13.95 -0.82
C SER A 34 0.90 14.56 0.50
N ASN A 35 1.17 15.84 0.77
CA ASN A 35 0.69 16.51 1.98
C ASN A 35 -0.84 16.72 1.96
N ALA A 36 -1.41 17.14 0.83
CA ALA A 36 -2.86 17.29 0.71
C ALA A 36 -3.58 15.95 0.89
N ALA A 37 -3.04 14.88 0.28
CA ALA A 37 -3.58 13.54 0.44
C ALA A 37 -3.44 13.02 1.88
N PHE A 38 -2.35 13.37 2.57
CA PHE A 38 -2.16 13.01 3.98
C PHE A 38 -3.21 13.65 4.88
N VAL A 39 -3.45 14.95 4.74
CA VAL A 39 -4.51 15.66 5.47
C VAL A 39 -5.88 15.04 5.18
N GLY A 40 -6.15 14.73 3.90
CA GLY A 40 -7.37 14.04 3.51
C GLY A 40 -7.50 12.66 4.16
N ALA A 41 -6.42 11.88 4.23
CA ALA A 41 -6.41 10.56 4.86
C ALA A 41 -6.74 10.65 6.37
N VAL A 42 -6.15 11.61 7.07
CA VAL A 42 -6.44 11.91 8.49
C VAL A 42 -7.92 12.30 8.66
N ALA A 43 -8.45 13.16 7.79
CA ALA A 43 -9.84 13.59 7.83
C ALA A 43 -10.82 12.42 7.63
N GLN A 44 -10.53 11.50 6.69
CA GLN A 44 -11.35 10.31 6.46
C GLN A 44 -11.36 9.40 7.70
N LEU A 45 -10.23 9.18 8.35
CA LEU A 45 -10.15 8.39 9.59
C LEU A 45 -10.92 9.04 10.74
N GLY A 46 -10.78 10.36 10.90
CA GLY A 46 -11.52 11.12 11.91
C GLY A 46 -13.03 11.02 11.70
N ALA A 47 -13.49 11.10 10.44
CA ALA A 47 -14.90 10.97 10.08
C ALA A 47 -15.48 9.56 10.31
N CYS A 48 -14.64 8.52 10.24
CA CYS A 48 -15.02 7.14 10.60
C CYS A 48 -15.15 6.89 12.12
N GLY A 49 -15.04 7.94 12.95
CA GLY A 49 -15.01 7.81 14.42
C GLY A 49 -13.65 7.42 14.99
N GLY A 50 -12.62 7.27 14.15
CA GLY A 50 -11.28 6.83 14.52
C GLY A 50 -10.36 7.99 14.91
N ARG A 51 -10.76 8.91 15.80
CA ARG A 51 -9.90 10.05 16.20
C ARG A 51 -8.55 9.60 16.73
N ALA A 52 -8.54 8.56 17.57
CA ALA A 52 -7.30 7.99 18.10
C ALA A 52 -6.45 7.32 17.01
N ALA A 53 -7.07 6.68 16.01
CA ALA A 53 -6.37 6.11 14.86
C ALA A 53 -5.81 7.20 13.91
N ALA A 54 -6.52 8.33 13.78
CA ALA A 54 -6.05 9.49 13.04
C ALA A 54 -4.83 10.13 13.72
N VAL A 55 -4.84 10.25 15.05
CA VAL A 55 -3.67 10.69 15.83
C VAL A 55 -2.53 9.69 15.69
N ALA A 56 -2.80 8.38 15.80
CA ALA A 56 -1.81 7.33 15.62
C ALA A 56 -1.14 7.41 14.24
N LEU A 57 -1.90 7.72 13.18
CA LEU A 57 -1.37 7.94 11.84
C LEU A 57 -0.42 9.16 11.79
N CYS A 58 -0.79 10.27 12.45
CA CYS A 58 0.02 11.49 12.49
C CYS A 58 1.35 11.32 13.22
N ILE A 59 1.34 10.62 14.36
CA ILE A 59 2.54 10.38 15.16
C ILE A 59 3.32 9.14 14.72
N SER A 60 2.77 8.37 13.77
CA SER A 60 3.45 7.18 13.26
C SER A 60 4.78 7.61 12.66
N PRO A 61 5.87 6.90 12.95
CA PRO A 61 7.18 7.22 12.37
C PRO A 61 7.23 7.03 10.85
N ALA A 62 6.24 6.34 10.26
CA ALA A 62 6.06 6.28 8.82
C ALA A 62 5.50 7.58 8.21
N SER A 63 5.15 8.58 9.02
CA SER A 63 4.68 9.90 8.57
C SER A 63 5.65 10.66 7.68
N VAL A 64 6.95 10.32 7.73
CA VAL A 64 7.95 10.86 6.79
C VAL A 64 7.57 10.54 5.34
N PHE A 65 7.03 9.34 5.06
CA PHE A 65 6.55 8.98 3.72
C PHE A 65 5.27 9.73 3.32
N PHE A 66 4.56 10.30 4.29
CA PHE A 66 3.35 11.05 4.02
C PHE A 66 3.60 12.50 3.60
N SER A 67 4.72 13.07 4.03
CA SER A 67 5.10 14.48 3.77
C SER A 67 6.10 14.65 2.63
N THR A 68 6.67 13.56 2.10
CA THR A 68 7.62 13.55 0.98
C THR A 68 6.94 13.09 -0.32
N CYS A 69 7.59 13.29 -1.47
CA CYS A 69 7.05 12.98 -2.81
C CYS A 69 6.91 11.46 -3.05
N TYR A 70 5.93 10.86 -2.38
CA TYR A 70 5.65 9.43 -2.36
C TYR A 70 4.16 9.14 -2.49
N ALA A 71 3.86 7.95 -3.03
CA ALA A 71 2.51 7.52 -3.38
C ALA A 71 1.66 7.06 -2.17
N GLU A 72 2.29 6.88 -1.01
CA GLU A 72 1.72 6.39 0.24
C GLU A 72 0.52 7.22 0.71
N SER A 73 0.62 8.55 0.74
CA SER A 73 -0.45 9.41 1.22
C SER A 73 -1.68 9.34 0.34
N LEU A 74 -1.47 9.33 -0.98
CA LEU A 74 -2.56 9.23 -1.96
C LEU A 74 -3.24 7.87 -1.90
N PHE A 75 -2.46 6.80 -1.72
CA PHE A 75 -2.99 5.46 -1.48
C PHE A 75 -3.82 5.42 -0.19
N ALA A 76 -3.29 5.93 0.92
CA ALA A 76 -3.97 5.96 2.22
C ALA A 76 -5.28 6.76 2.17
N LEU A 77 -5.29 7.91 1.48
CA LEU A 77 -6.50 8.70 1.24
C LEU A 77 -7.60 7.85 0.60
N PHE A 78 -7.31 7.20 -0.53
CA PHE A 78 -8.30 6.39 -1.23
C PHE A 78 -8.72 5.14 -0.44
N ALA A 79 -7.78 4.50 0.26
CA ALA A 79 -8.08 3.37 1.12
C ALA A 79 -9.02 3.78 2.29
N PHE A 80 -8.75 4.88 2.97
CA PHE A 80 -9.57 5.34 4.09
C PHE A 80 -10.91 5.92 3.64
N ALA A 81 -10.95 6.60 2.49
CA ALA A 81 -12.20 7.02 1.86
C ALA A 81 -13.09 5.80 1.52
N GLY A 82 -12.51 4.74 0.95
CA GLY A 82 -13.25 3.50 0.68
C GLY A 82 -13.79 2.84 1.94
N LEU A 83 -13.02 2.86 3.03
CA LEU A 83 -13.46 2.34 4.33
C LEU A 83 -14.55 3.22 4.97
N ASN A 84 -14.49 4.54 4.82
CA ASN A 84 -15.56 5.44 5.25
C ASN A 84 -16.87 5.19 4.47
N CYS A 85 -16.79 5.06 3.14
CA CYS A 85 -17.94 4.66 2.32
C CYS A 85 -18.49 3.30 2.77
N ARG A 86 -17.62 2.33 3.10
CA ARG A 86 -18.03 1.02 3.62
C ARG A 86 -18.75 1.12 4.97
N HIS A 87 -18.30 2.03 5.84
CA HIS A 87 -18.93 2.32 7.13
C HIS A 87 -20.32 2.92 6.95
N ARG A 88 -20.49 3.82 5.97
CA ARG A 88 -21.77 4.42 5.55
C ARG A 88 -22.69 3.48 4.76
N ARG A 89 -22.31 2.20 4.61
CA ARG A 89 -22.98 1.17 3.79
C ARG A 89 -23.02 1.45 2.27
N GLU A 90 -22.22 2.38 1.78
CA GLU A 90 -22.10 2.74 0.36
C GLU A 90 -21.08 1.84 -0.38
N GLN A 91 -21.41 0.55 -0.55
CA GLN A 91 -20.49 -0.47 -1.08
C GLN A 91 -19.90 -0.14 -2.45
N TRP A 92 -20.68 0.49 -3.33
CA TRP A 92 -20.25 0.83 -4.69
C TRP A 92 -19.21 1.95 -4.70
N LYS A 93 -19.44 3.00 -3.91
CA LYS A 93 -18.46 4.08 -3.73
C LYS A 93 -17.19 3.56 -3.07
N ALA A 94 -17.32 2.63 -2.12
CA ALA A 94 -16.17 1.95 -1.53
C ALA A 94 -15.33 1.19 -2.57
N ALA A 95 -15.97 0.41 -3.46
CA ALA A 95 -15.28 -0.31 -4.53
C ALA A 95 -14.55 0.63 -5.49
N ILE A 96 -15.15 1.76 -5.86
CA ILE A 96 -14.51 2.78 -6.72
C ILE A 96 -13.30 3.41 -6.02
N ALA A 97 -13.43 3.79 -4.75
CA ALA A 97 -12.32 4.34 -3.97
C ALA A 97 -11.17 3.33 -3.82
N PHE A 98 -11.47 2.05 -3.57
CA PHE A 98 -10.46 1.00 -3.52
C PHE A 98 -9.81 0.71 -4.88
N ALA A 99 -10.57 0.81 -5.98
CA ALA A 99 -10.01 0.74 -7.32
C ALA A 99 -9.06 1.92 -7.58
N ALA A 100 -9.41 3.14 -7.16
CA ALA A 100 -8.51 4.29 -7.23
C ALA A 100 -7.22 4.02 -6.43
N ALA A 101 -7.30 3.47 -5.22
CA ALA A 101 -6.12 3.04 -4.46
C ALA A 101 -5.26 2.00 -5.23
N ALA A 102 -5.91 1.04 -5.90
CA ALA A 102 -5.23 0.03 -6.72
C ALA A 102 -4.55 0.62 -7.98
N THR A 103 -4.99 1.79 -8.48
CA THR A 103 -4.26 2.52 -9.54
C THR A 103 -2.99 3.19 -9.04
N VAL A 104 -2.89 3.45 -7.73
CA VAL A 104 -1.73 4.10 -7.10
C VAL A 104 -0.68 3.06 -6.74
N ARG A 105 -1.10 1.89 -6.24
CA ARG A 105 -0.20 0.80 -5.84
C ARG A 105 -0.82 -0.59 -6.04
N SER A 106 0.02 -1.57 -6.36
CA SER A 106 -0.37 -2.98 -6.53
C SER A 106 -0.97 -3.63 -5.27
N ASN A 107 -0.55 -3.21 -4.07
CA ASN A 107 -1.11 -3.70 -2.82
C ASN A 107 -2.56 -3.22 -2.57
N GLY A 108 -3.09 -2.30 -3.39
CA GLY A 108 -4.50 -1.92 -3.37
C GLY A 108 -5.45 -3.06 -3.70
N CYS A 109 -5.01 -4.08 -4.44
CA CYS A 109 -5.81 -5.28 -4.68
C CYS A 109 -6.20 -6.01 -3.37
N LEU A 110 -5.42 -5.88 -2.30
CA LEU A 110 -5.74 -6.47 -0.99
C LEU A 110 -6.95 -5.80 -0.33
N LEU A 111 -7.35 -4.60 -0.78
CA LEU A 111 -8.54 -3.91 -0.29
C LEU A 111 -9.83 -4.54 -0.81
N ALA A 112 -9.75 -5.42 -1.81
CA ALA A 112 -10.91 -6.17 -2.31
C ALA A 112 -11.58 -7.00 -1.21
N ALA A 113 -10.84 -7.40 -0.17
CA ALA A 113 -11.39 -8.08 1.01
C ALA A 113 -12.53 -7.28 1.67
N PHE A 114 -12.49 -5.95 1.64
CA PHE A 114 -13.49 -5.09 2.30
C PHE A 114 -14.83 -4.96 1.56
N VAL A 115 -14.88 -5.32 0.27
CA VAL A 115 -16.10 -5.25 -0.56
C VAL A 115 -16.79 -6.60 -0.72
N VAL A 116 -16.22 -7.65 -0.11
CA VAL A 116 -16.83 -8.98 -0.04
C VAL A 116 -18.01 -8.96 0.91
N THR A 117 -19.15 -9.46 0.44
CA THR A 117 -20.39 -9.60 1.22
C THR A 117 -21.05 -10.95 0.92
N LEU A 118 -22.07 -11.31 1.69
CA LEU A 118 -22.87 -12.53 1.46
C LEU A 118 -23.60 -12.53 0.10
N ASP A 119 -23.94 -11.35 -0.43
CA ASP A 119 -24.43 -11.19 -1.80
C ASP A 119 -23.30 -11.45 -2.82
N LEU A 120 -23.21 -12.71 -3.26
CA LEU A 120 -22.11 -13.22 -4.09
C LEU A 120 -22.05 -12.53 -5.47
N PRO A 121 -23.15 -12.35 -6.23
CA PRO A 121 -23.11 -11.64 -7.51
C PRO A 121 -22.57 -10.21 -7.39
N ALA A 122 -23.10 -9.39 -6.48
CA ALA A 122 -22.62 -8.02 -6.32
C ALA A 122 -21.18 -7.98 -5.77
N SER A 123 -20.82 -8.94 -4.91
CA SER A 123 -19.46 -9.09 -4.40
C SER A 123 -18.46 -9.35 -5.53
N LEU A 124 -18.77 -10.25 -6.47
CA LEU A 124 -17.90 -10.54 -7.61
C LEU A 124 -17.68 -9.31 -8.49
N VAL A 125 -18.73 -8.53 -8.77
CA VAL A 125 -18.62 -7.29 -9.54
C VAL A 125 -17.74 -6.28 -8.81
N ARG A 126 -17.94 -6.05 -7.50
CA ARG A 126 -17.14 -5.10 -6.72
C ARG A 126 -15.68 -5.54 -6.60
N VAL A 127 -15.41 -6.83 -6.39
CA VAL A 127 -14.04 -7.38 -6.40
C VAL A 127 -13.40 -7.19 -7.78
N GLY A 128 -14.15 -7.41 -8.86
CA GLY A 128 -13.73 -7.12 -10.22
C GLY A 128 -13.33 -5.67 -10.42
N ILE A 129 -14.14 -4.71 -9.94
CA ILE A 129 -13.85 -3.27 -9.97
C ILE A 129 -12.51 -2.96 -9.28
N VAL A 130 -12.27 -3.52 -8.09
CA VAL A 130 -11.02 -3.28 -7.34
C VAL A 130 -9.81 -3.92 -8.02
N ALA A 131 -9.97 -5.09 -8.64
CA ALA A 131 -8.90 -5.80 -9.31
C ALA A 131 -8.57 -5.24 -10.71
N LEU A 132 -9.54 -4.62 -11.38
CA LEU A 132 -9.44 -4.16 -12.76
C LEU A 132 -8.20 -3.28 -13.04
N PRO A 133 -7.87 -2.26 -12.22
CA PRO A 133 -6.69 -1.43 -12.47
C PRO A 133 -5.38 -2.23 -12.57
N GLY A 134 -5.19 -3.21 -11.68
CA GLY A 134 -4.00 -4.05 -11.68
C GLY A 134 -3.95 -4.98 -12.90
N LEU A 135 -5.08 -5.57 -13.28
CA LEU A 135 -5.19 -6.44 -14.45
C LEU A 135 -4.95 -5.66 -15.75
N VAL A 136 -5.55 -4.48 -15.89
CA VAL A 136 -5.37 -3.60 -17.05
C VAL A 136 -3.92 -3.14 -17.13
N HIS A 137 -3.32 -2.70 -16.02
CA HIS A 137 -1.93 -2.27 -15.98
C HIS A 137 -0.97 -3.38 -16.40
N ASP A 138 -1.14 -4.61 -15.89
CA ASP A 138 -0.31 -5.75 -16.28
C ASP A 138 -0.51 -6.14 -17.76
N ALA A 139 -1.76 -6.14 -18.24
CA ALA A 139 -2.09 -6.48 -19.62
C ALA A 139 -1.52 -5.47 -20.64
N LEU A 140 -1.65 -4.17 -20.36
CA LEU A 140 -1.11 -3.11 -21.23
C LEU A 140 0.41 -3.16 -21.31
N ASN A 141 1.08 -3.30 -20.16
CA ASN A 141 2.54 -3.39 -20.14
C ASN A 141 3.05 -4.68 -20.77
N ARG A 142 2.32 -5.79 -20.58
CA ARG A 142 2.61 -7.04 -21.26
C ARG A 142 2.48 -6.88 -22.77
N ALA A 143 1.40 -6.31 -23.29
CA ALA A 143 1.20 -6.09 -24.72
C ALA A 143 2.34 -5.24 -25.32
N ARG A 144 2.71 -4.15 -24.65
CA ARG A 144 3.86 -3.30 -25.04
C ARG A 144 5.18 -4.06 -25.06
N PHE A 145 5.42 -4.89 -24.03
CA PHE A 145 6.63 -5.70 -23.95
C PHE A 145 6.66 -6.83 -25.00
N CYS A 146 5.51 -7.44 -25.31
CA CYS A 146 5.40 -8.48 -26.34
C CYS A 146 5.78 -7.98 -27.74
N ALA A 147 5.53 -6.71 -28.04
CA ALA A 147 5.92 -6.10 -29.31
C ALA A 147 7.44 -6.10 -29.52
N VAL A 148 8.21 -6.05 -28.43
CA VAL A 148 9.68 -6.03 -28.46
C VAL A 148 10.28 -7.41 -28.17
N ALA A 149 9.61 -8.24 -27.38
CA ALA A 149 10.11 -9.54 -26.92
C ALA A 149 9.07 -10.68 -27.07
N PRO A 150 8.78 -11.14 -28.31
CA PRO A 150 7.69 -12.09 -28.59
C PRO A 150 7.86 -13.46 -27.90
N ARG A 151 9.11 -13.91 -27.67
CA ARG A 151 9.42 -15.17 -26.96
C ARG A 151 8.91 -15.19 -25.51
N PHE A 152 8.76 -14.04 -24.86
CA PHE A 152 8.18 -13.97 -23.51
C PHE A 152 6.68 -14.31 -23.54
N CYS A 153 5.99 -13.93 -24.61
CA CYS A 153 4.54 -13.96 -24.69
C CYS A 153 3.98 -15.26 -25.26
N ALA A 154 4.83 -16.06 -25.92
CA ALA A 154 4.50 -17.38 -26.43
C ALA A 154 4.31 -18.47 -25.35
N LYS A 155 4.57 -18.17 -24.06
CA LYS A 155 4.46 -19.16 -22.99
C LYS A 155 3.05 -19.19 -22.39
N TRP A 156 2.48 -20.39 -22.27
CA TRP A 156 1.23 -20.67 -21.56
C TRP A 156 1.49 -21.31 -20.19
N PRO A 157 0.82 -20.89 -19.10
CA PRO A 157 -0.10 -19.76 -19.02
C PRO A 157 0.61 -18.40 -19.19
N PRO A 158 -0.12 -17.36 -19.62
CA PRO A 158 0.40 -16.02 -19.81
C PRO A 158 1.10 -15.49 -18.57
N ARG A 159 2.40 -15.20 -18.68
CA ARG A 159 3.19 -14.67 -17.57
C ARG A 159 2.91 -13.19 -17.37
N SER A 160 2.61 -12.80 -16.13
CA SER A 160 2.48 -11.38 -15.74
C SER A 160 3.80 -10.63 -15.97
N PHE A 161 3.69 -9.46 -16.60
CA PHE A 161 4.82 -8.55 -16.80
C PHE A 161 5.27 -7.96 -15.46
N TYR A 162 4.33 -7.53 -14.62
CA TYR A 162 4.61 -6.99 -13.30
C TYR A 162 5.43 -7.98 -12.44
N ARG A 163 5.05 -9.26 -12.41
CA ARG A 163 5.79 -10.30 -11.69
C ARG A 163 7.21 -10.50 -12.23
N ARG A 164 7.42 -10.37 -13.55
CA ARG A 164 8.75 -10.45 -14.17
C ARG A 164 9.61 -9.26 -13.73
N ALA A 165 9.10 -8.04 -13.87
CA ALA A 165 9.83 -6.83 -13.51
C ALA A 165 10.21 -6.84 -12.01
N GLN A 166 9.25 -7.17 -11.15
CA GLN A 166 9.46 -7.35 -9.70
C GLN A 166 10.56 -8.38 -9.38
N ARG A 167 10.63 -9.49 -10.12
CA ARG A 167 11.67 -10.50 -9.93
C ARG A 167 13.03 -10.05 -10.49
N ARG A 168 13.06 -9.37 -11.64
CA ARG A 168 14.31 -9.03 -12.35
C ARG A 168 15.05 -7.88 -11.68
N TYR A 169 14.35 -6.83 -11.29
CA TYR A 169 14.96 -5.61 -10.76
C TYR A 169 14.97 -5.58 -9.23
N TRP A 170 13.95 -6.14 -8.58
CA TRP A 170 13.78 -6.07 -7.13
C TRP A 170 13.88 -7.43 -6.41
N ASN A 171 14.23 -8.50 -7.12
CA ASN A 171 14.34 -9.88 -6.61
C ASN A 171 13.14 -10.35 -5.76
N VAL A 172 11.94 -9.83 -6.05
CA VAL A 172 10.71 -10.19 -5.34
C VAL A 172 10.25 -11.59 -5.78
N GLY A 173 9.98 -12.45 -4.82
CA GLY A 173 9.50 -13.80 -5.07
C GLY A 173 9.37 -14.63 -3.80
N LEU A 174 8.71 -15.78 -3.92
CA LEU A 174 8.45 -16.68 -2.80
C LEU A 174 9.75 -17.02 -2.06
N LEU A 175 9.81 -16.64 -0.79
CA LEU A 175 10.91 -16.92 0.15
C LEU A 175 12.31 -16.45 -0.28
N ARG A 176 12.45 -15.70 -1.38
CA ARG A 176 13.76 -15.24 -1.89
C ARG A 176 14.49 -14.27 -0.96
N TYR A 177 13.78 -13.75 0.04
CA TYR A 177 14.24 -12.71 0.94
C TYR A 177 14.72 -13.22 2.32
N TRP A 178 14.47 -14.49 2.66
CA TRP A 178 14.94 -15.07 3.92
C TRP A 178 16.46 -15.24 3.90
N ARG A 179 17.17 -14.20 4.33
CA ARG A 179 18.63 -14.16 4.49
C ARG A 179 18.96 -13.59 5.87
N LEU A 180 19.95 -14.14 6.55
CA LEU A 180 20.37 -13.69 7.89
C LEU A 180 20.73 -12.18 7.94
N ARG A 181 21.28 -11.65 6.85
CA ARG A 181 21.60 -10.21 6.71
C ARG A 181 20.36 -9.30 6.81
N GLN A 182 19.16 -9.84 6.66
CA GLN A 182 17.89 -9.10 6.70
C GLN A 182 17.19 -9.22 8.07
N LEU A 183 17.80 -9.85 9.07
CA LEU A 183 17.23 -9.98 10.42
C LEU A 183 16.83 -8.64 11.06
N PRO A 184 17.65 -7.57 11.05
CA PRO A 184 17.27 -6.28 11.63
C PRO A 184 15.96 -5.74 11.05
N ASN A 185 15.78 -5.97 9.76
CA ASN A 185 14.64 -5.54 8.99
C ASN A 185 13.36 -6.31 9.40
N PHE A 186 13.45 -7.62 9.60
CA PHE A 186 12.33 -8.40 10.15
C PHE A 186 11.96 -7.96 11.58
N CYS A 187 12.96 -7.65 12.42
CA CYS A 187 12.74 -7.15 13.78
C CYS A 187 11.97 -5.81 13.79
N LEU A 188 12.26 -4.90 12.85
CA LEU A 188 11.54 -3.63 12.72
C LEU A 188 10.06 -3.80 12.31
N GLY A 189 9.78 -4.78 11.44
CA GLY A 189 8.41 -5.09 10.99
C GLY A 189 7.62 -5.98 11.94
N ALA A 190 8.27 -6.70 12.86
CA ALA A 190 7.64 -7.72 13.70
C ALA A 190 6.49 -7.19 14.57
N PRO A 191 6.58 -6.04 15.25
CA PRO A 191 5.48 -5.54 16.07
C PRO A 191 4.24 -5.20 15.24
N ALA A 192 4.43 -4.68 14.03
CA ALA A 192 3.33 -4.38 13.13
C ALA A 192 2.66 -5.64 12.54
N ILE A 193 3.44 -6.68 12.27
CA ILE A 193 2.91 -8.02 11.92
C ILE A 193 2.14 -8.60 13.11
N ALA A 194 2.67 -8.52 14.33
CA ALA A 194 2.01 -9.02 15.54
C ALA A 194 0.70 -8.28 15.85
N LEU A 195 0.68 -6.96 15.72
CA LEU A 195 -0.53 -6.16 15.86
C LEU A 195 -1.57 -6.51 14.80
N SER A 196 -1.16 -6.70 13.54
CA SER A 196 -2.06 -7.13 12.47
C SER A 196 -2.59 -8.55 12.72
N ALA A 197 -1.77 -9.44 13.27
CA ALA A 197 -2.14 -10.79 13.65
C ALA A 197 -3.18 -10.80 14.79
N SER A 198 -3.09 -9.87 15.74
CA SER A 198 -4.06 -9.73 16.83
C SER A 198 -5.49 -9.38 16.37
N LYS A 199 -5.66 -8.94 15.11
CA LYS A 199 -6.95 -8.60 14.50
C LYS A 199 -7.44 -9.68 13.52
N LEU A 200 -6.79 -10.85 13.47
CA LEU A 200 -7.23 -11.98 12.66
C LEU A 200 -8.56 -12.52 13.21
N THR A 201 -9.62 -12.27 12.46
CA THR A 201 -11.00 -12.68 12.76
C THR A 201 -11.66 -13.14 11.48
N PHE A 202 -12.78 -13.87 11.56
CA PHE A 202 -13.62 -14.20 10.40
C PHE A 202 -14.44 -12.97 9.94
N SER A 203 -13.73 -11.93 9.52
CA SER A 203 -14.28 -10.66 9.05
C SER A 203 -13.49 -10.16 7.84
N PRO A 204 -14.06 -9.24 7.03
CA PRO A 204 -13.32 -8.56 5.96
C PRO A 204 -11.99 -7.94 6.42
N ILE A 205 -11.97 -7.43 7.66
CA ILE A 205 -10.76 -6.90 8.31
C ILE A 205 -9.74 -8.01 8.53
N GLY A 206 -10.16 -9.14 9.10
CA GLY A 206 -9.27 -10.28 9.32
C GLY A 206 -8.73 -10.88 8.03
N LEU A 207 -9.54 -10.95 6.96
CA LEU A 207 -9.10 -11.40 5.64
C LEU A 207 -8.03 -10.45 5.06
N HIS A 208 -8.24 -9.14 5.16
CA HIS A 208 -7.25 -8.16 4.74
C HIS A 208 -5.95 -8.25 5.54
N CYS A 209 -6.03 -8.39 6.87
CA CYS A 209 -4.87 -8.58 7.74
C CYS A 209 -4.12 -9.87 7.38
N ALA A 210 -4.82 -10.98 7.17
CA ALA A 210 -4.23 -12.25 6.77
C ALA A 210 -3.51 -12.13 5.42
N ALA A 211 -4.17 -11.56 4.41
CA ALA A 211 -3.59 -11.38 3.08
C ALA A 211 -2.36 -10.45 3.11
N THR A 212 -2.40 -9.40 3.93
CA THR A 212 -1.26 -8.50 4.14
C THR A 212 -0.12 -9.24 4.82
N ILE A 213 -0.35 -9.94 5.94
CA ILE A 213 0.69 -10.73 6.64
C ILE A 213 1.32 -11.78 5.70
N LEU A 214 0.52 -12.49 4.92
CA LEU A 214 1.03 -13.46 3.94
C LEU A 214 1.89 -12.78 2.88
N LEU A 215 1.47 -11.63 2.34
CA LEU A 215 2.28 -10.84 1.42
C LEU A 215 3.61 -10.46 2.09
N LEU A 216 3.57 -10.00 3.34
CA LEU A 216 4.76 -9.57 4.08
C LEU A 216 5.75 -10.70 4.34
N LEU A 217 5.28 -11.88 4.73
CA LEU A 217 6.13 -13.02 5.09
C LEU A 217 6.66 -13.80 3.87
N LEU A 218 5.86 -13.91 2.82
CA LEU A 218 6.15 -14.78 1.69
C LEU A 218 6.86 -14.06 0.54
N VAL A 219 6.58 -12.77 0.34
CA VAL A 219 6.91 -12.07 -0.91
C VAL A 219 7.58 -10.72 -0.67
N ALA A 220 7.21 -9.98 0.38
CA ALA A 220 7.61 -8.59 0.52
C ALA A 220 9.04 -8.39 1.05
N HIS A 221 9.71 -7.39 0.47
CA HIS A 221 10.91 -6.77 1.00
C HIS A 221 10.56 -5.97 2.27
N VAL A 222 11.42 -5.87 3.27
CA VAL A 222 11.07 -5.12 4.51
C VAL A 222 10.81 -3.62 4.27
N GLN A 223 11.50 -3.00 3.31
CA GLN A 223 11.18 -1.65 2.82
C GLN A 223 9.74 -1.53 2.31
N ILE A 224 9.20 -2.59 1.71
CA ILE A 224 7.81 -2.67 1.28
C ILE A 224 6.93 -2.94 2.51
N SER A 225 7.38 -3.78 3.45
CA SER A 225 6.61 -4.13 4.64
C SER A 225 6.26 -2.95 5.52
N THR A 226 7.23 -2.10 5.86
CA THR A 226 6.98 -0.91 6.68
C THR A 226 6.06 0.10 5.98
N ARG A 227 6.22 0.27 4.67
CA ARG A 227 5.39 1.18 3.84
C ARG A 227 3.98 0.65 3.61
N VAL A 228 3.84 -0.66 3.43
CA VAL A 228 2.53 -1.34 3.31
C VAL A 228 1.79 -1.21 4.64
N LEU A 229 2.41 -1.56 5.76
CA LEU A 229 1.79 -1.47 7.09
C LEU A 229 1.36 -0.05 7.45
N ALA A 230 2.16 0.96 7.10
CA ALA A 230 1.82 2.36 7.36
C ALA A 230 0.62 2.84 6.53
N ALA A 231 0.52 2.41 5.27
CA ALA A 231 -0.44 2.96 4.32
C ALA A 231 -1.71 2.13 4.15
N SER A 232 -1.72 0.82 4.48
CA SER A 232 -2.81 -0.09 4.09
C SER A 232 -3.75 -0.55 5.20
N THR A 233 -3.42 -0.42 6.48
CA THR A 233 -4.20 -1.05 7.55
C THR A 233 -4.79 -0.03 8.54
N ILE A 234 -6.05 0.39 8.34
CA ILE A 234 -6.86 0.99 9.43
C ILE A 234 -6.81 0.14 10.70
N PRO A 235 -6.87 -1.22 10.65
CA PRO A 235 -6.79 -2.05 11.84
C PRO A 235 -5.46 -1.91 12.58
N PHE A 236 -4.37 -1.58 11.89
CA PHE A 236 -3.06 -1.33 12.50
C PHE A 236 -3.06 -0.01 13.25
N HIS A 237 -3.54 1.08 12.64
CA HIS A 237 -3.64 2.37 13.31
C HIS A 237 -4.65 2.37 14.45
N ALA A 238 -5.74 1.62 14.33
CA ALA A 238 -6.68 1.39 15.42
C ALA A 238 -6.05 0.53 16.55
N ALA A 239 -5.30 -0.52 16.22
CA ALA A 239 -4.62 -1.34 17.22
C ALA A 239 -3.49 -0.60 17.94
N ILE A 240 -2.82 0.35 17.26
CA ILE A 240 -1.88 1.28 17.88
C ILE A 240 -2.62 2.26 18.77
N ALA A 241 -3.72 2.85 18.28
CA ALA A 241 -4.52 3.83 19.02
C ALA A 241 -4.91 3.34 20.42
N ASP A 242 -5.38 2.09 20.52
CA ASP A 242 -5.76 1.45 21.79
C ASP A 242 -4.59 1.30 22.79
N ARG A 243 -3.34 1.36 22.30
CA ARG A 243 -2.12 1.08 23.06
C ARG A 243 -1.14 2.26 23.10
N LEU A 244 -1.52 3.42 22.59
CA LEU A 244 -0.66 4.60 22.45
C LEU A 244 -0.02 5.05 23.77
N THR A 245 -0.70 4.84 24.89
CA THR A 245 -0.24 5.23 26.23
C THR A 245 0.60 4.16 26.94
N THR A 246 0.75 2.97 26.35
CA THR A 246 1.48 1.86 26.98
C THR A 246 2.99 2.04 26.77
N PRO A 247 3.83 1.87 27.82
CA PRO A 247 5.28 2.02 27.71
C PRO A 247 5.94 1.19 26.59
N PRO A 248 5.54 -0.09 26.34
CA PRO A 248 6.11 -0.88 25.25
C PRO A 248 5.80 -0.31 23.86
N MET A 249 4.61 0.27 23.67
CA MET A 249 4.22 0.86 22.39
C MET A 249 4.96 2.18 22.14
N LEU A 250 5.09 3.02 23.17
CA LEU A 250 5.88 4.25 23.08
C LEU A 250 7.34 3.96 22.77
N LEU A 251 7.93 2.96 23.45
CA LEU A 251 9.29 2.50 23.16
C LEU A 251 9.41 2.00 21.72
N TYR A 252 8.44 1.25 21.22
CA TYR A 252 8.42 0.80 19.82
C TYR A 252 8.35 1.98 18.85
N LEU A 253 7.46 2.96 19.07
CA LEU A 253 7.31 4.12 18.20
C LEU A 253 8.60 4.96 18.17
N VAL A 254 9.22 5.19 19.33
CA VAL A 254 10.50 5.92 19.45
C VAL A 254 11.63 5.12 18.82
N ALA A 255 11.75 3.83 19.11
CA ALA A 255 12.77 2.97 18.51
C ALA A 255 12.62 2.92 16.99
N PHE A 256 11.40 2.76 16.47
CA PHE A 256 11.15 2.79 15.03
C PHE A 256 11.45 4.19 14.46
N ALA A 257 11.12 5.28 15.14
CA ALA A 257 11.49 6.62 14.68
C ALA A 257 13.01 6.78 14.57
N VAL A 258 13.76 6.38 15.60
CA VAL A 258 15.23 6.51 15.68
C VAL A 258 15.92 5.55 14.71
N PHE A 259 15.67 4.24 14.81
CA PHE A 259 16.26 3.25 13.90
C PHE A 259 15.75 3.41 12.48
N GLY A 260 14.47 3.75 12.30
CA GLY A 260 13.88 4.01 11.00
C GLY A 260 14.53 5.19 10.30
N THR A 261 14.73 6.33 10.98
CA THR A 261 15.42 7.51 10.42
C THR A 261 16.92 7.25 10.19
N ALA A 262 17.62 6.63 11.14
CA ALA A 262 19.04 6.29 11.01
C ALA A 262 19.28 5.26 9.88
N ALA A 263 18.41 4.26 9.79
CA ALA A 263 18.44 3.31 8.68
C ALA A 263 17.97 3.97 7.38
N HIS A 264 17.09 4.99 7.42
CA HIS A 264 16.54 5.67 6.23
C HIS A 264 17.63 6.22 5.30
N VAL A 265 18.71 6.74 5.87
CA VAL A 265 19.86 7.27 5.13
C VAL A 265 20.53 6.19 4.26
N ASN A 266 20.47 4.92 4.70
CA ASN A 266 20.97 3.74 3.98
C ASN A 266 19.85 2.94 3.27
N PHE A 267 18.60 3.41 3.34
CA PHE A 267 17.39 2.71 2.89
C PHE A 267 16.81 3.29 1.58
N LEU A 268 17.44 4.30 1.00
CA LEU A 268 17.14 4.79 -0.35
C LEU A 268 17.88 3.92 -1.37
N PRO A 269 17.20 3.12 -2.21
CA PRO A 269 17.76 2.70 -3.48
C PRO A 269 17.40 3.79 -4.50
N PHE A 270 18.08 4.92 -4.43
CA PHE A 270 18.26 5.76 -5.61
C PHE A 270 19.77 5.87 -5.88
N THR A 271 20.35 4.70 -6.10
CA THR A 271 21.07 4.40 -7.33
C THR A 271 20.25 3.39 -8.12
#